data_AF-A0A9E6D2M8-F1
#
_entry.id   AF-A0A9E6D2M8-F1
#
_cell.length_a   1.000
_cell.length_b   1.000
_cell.length_c   1.000
_cell.angle_alpha   90.00
_cell.angle_beta   90.00
_cell.angle_gamma   90.00
#
_symmetry.space_group_name_H-M   'P 1'
#
loop_
_entity.id
_entity.type
_entity.pdbx_description
1 polymer ?
#
loop_
_entity_poly.entity_id
_entity_poly.type
_entity_poly.pdbx_seq_one_letter_code
_entity_poly.pdbx_strand_id
1 'polypeptide(L)' 'MNYRELTRKLRRLGCALDRTARGDHEIWINPANRQRTTNPNWGSRDLRPETGHHRRDIA' A
#
# COMPACT_ATOMS: atom_id res chain seq x y z
N MET A 1 3.44 11.94 -5.94
CA MET A 1 2.45 10.88 -6.28
C MET A 1 1.44 10.85 -5.16
N ASN A 2 0.17 11.15 -5.43
CA ASN A 2 -0.85 11.20 -4.37
C ASN A 2 -1.47 9.82 -4.13
N TYR A 3 -2.10 9.62 -2.96
CA TYR A 3 -2.73 8.36 -2.58
C TYR A 3 -3.77 7.88 -3.61
N ARG A 4 -4.49 8.80 -4.26
CA ARG A 4 -5.48 8.48 -5.30
C ARG A 4 -4.85 7.94 -6.58
N GLU A 5 -3.67 8.42 -6.94
CA GLU A 5 -2.89 7.85 -8.06
C GLU A 5 -2.31 6.48 -7.70
N LEU A 6 -1.85 6.30 -6.47
CA LEU A 6 -1.35 5.00 -5.98
C LEU A 6 -2.45 3.94 -6.00
N THR A 7 -3.62 4.23 -5.45
CA THR A 7 -4.77 3.30 -5.48
C THR A 7 -5.27 3.02 -6.89
N ARG A 8 -5.26 4.01 -7.80
CA ARG A 8 -5.57 3.78 -9.22
C ARG A 8 -4.58 2.83 -9.89
N LYS A 9 -3.28 2.99 -9.63
CA LYS A 9 -2.25 2.07 -10.17
C LYS A 9 -2.39 0.67 -9.57
N LEU A 10 -2.63 0.56 -8.27
CA LEU A 10 -2.86 -0.72 -7.58
C LEU A 10 -4.04 -1.48 -8.18
N ARG A 11 -5.19 -0.80 -8.39
CA ARG A 11 -6.35 -1.40 -9.05
C ARG A 11 -6.04 -1.83 -10.49
N ARG A 12 -5.26 -1.05 -11.24
CA ARG A 12 -4.84 -1.40 -12.61
C ARG A 12 -3.89 -2.60 -12.65
N LEU A 13 -3.11 -2.83 -11.60
CA LEU A 13 -2.27 -4.00 -11.43
C LEU A 13 -3.03 -5.24 -10.93
N GLY A 14 -4.35 -5.13 -10.71
CA GLY A 14 -5.18 -6.22 -10.20
C GLY A 14 -5.13 -6.37 -8.68
N CYS A 15 -4.52 -5.43 -7.96
CA CYS A 15 -4.55 -5.44 -6.50
C CYS A 15 -5.93 -5.02 -5.99
N ALA A 16 -6.43 -5.74 -4.99
CA ALA A 16 -7.68 -5.46 -4.30
C ALA A 16 -7.39 -4.93 -2.89
N LEU A 17 -8.29 -4.08 -2.37
CA LEU A 17 -8.27 -3.69 -0.97
C LEU A 17 -8.70 -4.91 -0.15
N ASP A 18 -7.81 -5.42 0.70
CA ASP A 18 -8.05 -6.58 1.57
C ASP A 18 -8.80 -6.13 2.83
N ARG A 19 -8.20 -5.17 3.55
CA ARG A 19 -8.80 -4.59 4.76
C ARG A 19 -8.19 -3.25 5.13
N THR A 20 -8.92 -2.44 5.86
CA THR A 20 -8.39 -1.28 6.59
C THR A 20 -7.85 -1.76 7.94
N ALA A 21 -6.60 -1.42 8.27
CA ALA A 21 -6.03 -1.64 9.59
C ALA A 21 -6.47 -0.52 10.55
N ARG A 22 -6.14 -0.63 11.84
CA ARG A 22 -6.42 0.45 12.81
C ARG A 22 -5.72 1.75 12.39
N GLY A 23 -6.50 2.84 12.33
CA GLY A 23 -6.06 4.15 11.86
C GLY A 23 -6.24 4.32 10.36
N ASP A 24 -5.49 5.26 9.77
CA ASP A 24 -5.53 5.54 8.34
C ASP A 24 -4.63 4.59 7.54
N HIS A 25 -4.67 3.29 7.82
CA HIS A 25 -3.83 2.30 7.12
C HIS A 25 -4.69 1.37 6.29
N GLU A 26 -4.31 1.14 5.04
CA GLU A 26 -4.97 0.18 4.15
C GLU A 26 -4.05 -0.96 3.82
N ILE A 27 -4.58 -2.18 3.83
CA ILE A 27 -3.87 -3.37 3.39
C ILE A 27 -4.47 -3.77 2.05
N TRP A 28 -3.61 -3.79 1.05
CA TRP A 28 -3.91 -4.20 -0.32
C TRP A 28 -3.30 -5.57 -0.58
N ILE A 29 -4.06 -6.46 -1.20
CA ILE A 29 -3.60 -7.78 -1.63
C ILE A 29 -3.56 -7.86 -3.14
N ASN A 30 -2.49 -8.41 -3.68
CA ASN A 30 -2.44 -8.84 -5.06
C ASN A 30 -2.84 -10.34 -5.12
N PRO A 31 -4.03 -10.68 -5.66
CA PRO A 31 -4.48 -12.06 -5.72
C PRO A 31 -3.62 -12.92 -6.67
N ALA A 32 -2.91 -12.31 -7.63
CA ALA A 32 -2.10 -13.04 -8.60
C ALA A 32 -0.85 -13.69 -7.98
N ASN A 33 -0.27 -13.08 -6.94
CA ASN A 33 0.94 -13.57 -6.28
C ASN A 33 0.81 -13.67 -4.75
N ARG A 34 -0.40 -13.43 -4.20
CA ARG A 34 -0.72 -13.40 -2.77
C ARG A 34 0.14 -12.42 -1.96
N GLN A 35 0.78 -11.45 -2.60
CA GLN A 35 1.56 -10.43 -1.90
C GLN A 35 0.63 -9.38 -1.28
N ARG A 36 0.98 -8.93 -0.08
CA ARG A 36 0.24 -7.90 0.65
C ARG A 36 1.12 -6.67 0.80
N THR A 37 0.51 -5.51 0.58
CA THR A 37 1.11 -4.19 0.77
C THR A 37 0.28 -3.42 1.77
N THR A 38 0.92 -2.90 2.81
CA THR A 38 0.28 -1.91 3.69
C THR A 38 0.59 -0.52 3.14
N ASN A 39 -0.44 0.18 2.74
CA ASN A 39 -0.39 1.53 2.24
C ASN A 39 -0.98 2.48 3.29
N PRO A 40 -0.20 3.38 3.88
CA PRO A 40 -0.74 4.40 4.75
C PRO A 40 -1.59 5.39 3.92
N ASN A 41 -2.74 5.80 4.44
CA ASN A 41 -3.68 6.79 3.91
C ASN A 41 -3.49 8.15 4.63
N TRP A 42 -2.34 8.78 4.43
CA TRP A 42 -1.90 9.99 5.14
C TRP A 42 -2.31 11.26 4.40
N GLY A 43 -3.42 11.22 3.65
CA GLY A 43 -4.10 12.39 3.10
C GLY A 43 -3.17 13.47 2.55
N SER A 44 -2.74 13.34 1.30
CA SER A 44 -2.04 14.39 0.55
C SER A 44 -0.67 14.84 1.06
N ARG A 45 -0.18 14.34 2.20
CA ARG A 45 1.17 14.64 2.68
C ARG A 45 2.13 13.77 1.85
N ASP A 46 3.03 14.43 1.13
CA ASP A 46 3.84 13.85 0.06
C ASP A 46 4.56 12.56 0.48
N LEU A 47 4.47 11.52 -0.35
CA LEU A 47 5.42 10.40 -0.40
C LEU A 47 6.83 10.97 -0.63
N ARG A 48 7.49 11.41 0.45
CA ARG A 48 8.89 11.84 0.41
C ARG A 48 9.70 10.61 -0.03
N PRO A 49 10.39 10.65 -1.18
CA PRO A 49 11.08 9.48 -1.71
C PRO A 49 12.43 9.37 -1.01
N GLU A 50 12.43 9.01 0.28
CA GLU A 50 13.67 8.63 0.95
C GLU A 50 13.59 7.16 1.34
N THR A 51 14.23 6.38 0.46
CA THR A 51 14.66 4.99 0.58
C THR A 51 14.83 4.50 2.03
N GLY A 52 13.92 3.62 2.46
CA GLY A 52 14.07 2.84 3.70
C GLY A 52 13.80 1.37 3.42
N HIS A 53 14.86 0.64 3.10
CA HIS A 53 14.85 -0.82 2.98
C HIS A 53 14.59 -1.42 4.36
N HIS A 54 13.33 -1.66 4.73
CA HIS A 54 13.00 -2.55 5.83
C HIS A 54 12.27 -3.77 5.30
N ARG A 55 13.06 -4.68 4.73
CA ARG A 55 12.81 -6.11 4.94
C ARG A 55 12.76 -6.32 6.45
N ARG A 56 11.62 -6.76 6.96
CA ARG A 56 11.58 -7.53 8.21
C ARG A 56 10.84 -8.81 7.92
N ASP A 57 11.62 -9.85 8.05
CA ASP A 57 11.26 -11.25 8.01
C ASP A 57 10.08 -11.52 8.95
N ILE A 58 9.13 -12.30 8.45
CA ILE A 58 8.06 -12.88 9.25
C ILE A 58 8.62 -14.20 9.78
N ALA A 59 8.75 -14.26 11.11
CA ALA A 59 9.00 -15.47 11.87
C ALA A 59 7.83 -16.47 11.75
#